data_AF-A0A2G1Y255-F1
#
_entry.id   AF-A0A2G1Y255-F1
#
_cell.length_a   1.000
_cell.length_b   1.000
_cell.length_c   1.000
_cell.angle_alpha   90.00
_cell.angle_beta   90.00
_cell.angle_gamma   90.00
#
_symmetry.space_group_name_H-M   'P 1'
#
loop_
_entity.id
_entity.type
_entity.pdbx_description
1 polymer ?
#
loop_
_entity_poly.entity_id
_entity_poly.type
_entity_poly.pdbx_seq_one_letter_code
_entity_poly.pdbx_strand_id
1 'polypeptide(L)'
;MLKNPEELPSVLQEQWILRRNYFAGRVTTGQQEWLASLLDGGTLARQLPLVWACSEYVAAACAGQPTLFQQLVESGDLEASYSDIALEEHLAQWLRDVGSEEMLLKVLRQFRTREMVRIIWRDLTRLAELEETTADMSRLAEACLQGALDFLYPRACAEWGTPVDAGGEPQQLVILGMGKLGACELNVSSDIDLIFAYPEAGETRGGR
;
A
#
# COMPACT_ATOMS: atom_id res chain seq x y z
N MET A 1 -3.29 1.85 -25.93
CA MET A 1 -2.10 1.24 -25.28
C MET A 1 -1.04 0.94 -26.32
N LEU A 2 0.23 1.22 -26.00
CA LEU A 2 1.39 0.93 -26.86
C LEU A 2 1.50 -0.58 -27.11
N LYS A 3 1.91 -0.97 -28.32
CA LYS A 3 2.05 -2.38 -28.69
C LYS A 3 3.43 -2.94 -28.32
N ASN A 4 4.46 -2.09 -28.26
CA ASN A 4 5.85 -2.45 -27.95
C ASN A 4 6.59 -1.40 -27.09
N PRO A 5 7.60 -1.82 -26.28
CA PRO A 5 8.45 -0.91 -25.50
C PRO A 5 9.21 0.12 -26.37
N GLU A 6 9.55 -0.26 -27.61
CA GLU A 6 10.26 0.59 -28.58
C GLU A 6 9.39 1.71 -29.16
N GLU A 7 8.07 1.71 -28.90
CA GLU A 7 7.15 2.79 -29.31
C GLU A 7 7.15 3.96 -28.32
N LEU A 8 7.85 3.85 -27.19
CA LEU A 8 7.99 4.95 -26.24
C LEU A 8 8.78 6.12 -26.88
N PRO A 9 8.40 7.38 -26.61
CA PRO A 9 9.25 8.53 -26.92
C PRO A 9 10.66 8.36 -26.36
N SER A 10 11.68 8.89 -27.05
CA SER A 10 13.10 8.69 -26.70
C SER A 10 13.42 9.00 -25.23
N VAL A 11 12.86 10.09 -24.69
CA VAL A 11 13.02 10.47 -23.28
C VAL A 11 12.52 9.36 -22.33
N LEU A 12 11.41 8.71 -22.64
CA LEU A 12 10.88 7.61 -21.83
C LEU A 12 11.66 6.31 -22.04
N GLN A 13 12.22 6.08 -23.23
CA GLN A 13 13.11 4.95 -23.47
C GLN A 13 14.37 5.03 -22.60
N GLU A 14 14.98 6.21 -22.49
CA GLU A 14 16.14 6.44 -21.61
C GLU A 14 15.80 6.15 -20.14
N GLN A 15 14.65 6.63 -19.66
CA GLN A 15 14.19 6.37 -18.29
C GLN A 15 13.91 4.89 -18.04
N TRP A 16 13.30 4.21 -19.00
CA TRP A 16 13.08 2.76 -18.94
C TRP A 16 14.41 2.00 -18.81
N ILE A 17 15.38 2.29 -19.69
CA ILE A 17 16.70 1.63 -19.66
C ILE A 17 17.39 1.86 -18.31
N LEU A 18 17.40 3.10 -17.83
CA LEU A 18 17.99 3.47 -16.55
C LEU A 18 17.39 2.64 -15.40
N ARG A 19 16.06 2.57 -15.33
CA ARG A 19 15.34 1.92 -14.23
C ARG A 19 15.37 0.39 -14.34
N ARG A 20 15.41 -0.16 -15.55
CA ARG A 20 15.67 -1.59 -15.78
C ARG A 20 17.07 -1.99 -15.30
N ASN A 21 18.08 -1.18 -15.61
CA ASN A 21 19.45 -1.42 -15.13
C ASN A 21 19.54 -1.27 -13.60
N TYR A 22 18.84 -0.30 -13.03
CA TYR A 22 18.73 -0.12 -11.57
C TYR A 22 18.14 -1.35 -10.88
N PHE A 23 17.09 -1.95 -11.46
CA PHE A 23 16.51 -3.21 -10.97
C PHE A 23 17.50 -4.36 -11.10
N ALA A 24 18.09 -4.56 -12.27
CA ALA A 24 19.06 -5.63 -12.51
C ALA A 24 20.25 -5.59 -11.52
N GLY A 25 20.73 -4.41 -11.15
CA GLY A 25 21.81 -4.24 -10.17
C GLY A 25 21.44 -4.57 -8.71
N ARG A 26 20.17 -4.83 -8.38
CA ARG A 26 19.68 -5.06 -7.01
C ARG A 26 19.05 -6.43 -6.77
N VAL A 27 18.80 -7.18 -7.84
CA VAL A 27 18.04 -8.42 -7.77
C VAL A 27 18.88 -9.61 -8.20
N THR A 28 18.43 -10.81 -7.84
CA THR A 28 19.12 -12.05 -8.23
C THR A 28 19.00 -12.32 -9.73
N THR A 29 19.90 -13.14 -10.30
CA THR A 29 19.82 -13.56 -11.71
C THR A 29 18.46 -14.16 -12.05
N GLY A 30 17.90 -15.00 -11.17
CA GLY A 30 16.57 -15.59 -11.38
C GLY A 30 15.45 -14.55 -11.46
N GLN A 31 15.54 -13.46 -10.69
CA GLN A 31 14.59 -12.34 -10.77
C GLN A 31 14.77 -11.51 -12.05
N GLN A 32 15.99 -11.43 -12.59
CA GLN A 32 16.24 -10.78 -13.89
C GLN A 32 15.67 -11.63 -15.04
N GLU A 33 15.88 -12.95 -15.00
CA GLU A 33 15.33 -13.89 -15.97
C GLU A 33 13.80 -13.90 -15.94
N TRP A 34 13.21 -13.88 -14.74
CA TRP A 34 11.77 -13.71 -14.56
C TRP A 34 11.25 -12.39 -15.14
N LEU A 35 11.92 -11.27 -14.89
CA LEU A 35 11.51 -9.99 -15.49
C LEU A 35 11.61 -10.03 -17.02
N ALA A 36 12.65 -10.70 -17.57
CA ALA A 36 12.81 -10.87 -19.00
C ALA A 36 11.67 -11.69 -19.60
N SER A 37 11.24 -12.78 -18.94
CA SER A 37 10.12 -13.59 -19.44
C SER A 37 8.79 -12.84 -19.44
N LEU A 38 8.58 -11.89 -18.52
CA LEU A 38 7.41 -10.99 -18.55
C LEU A 38 7.41 -10.03 -19.75
N LEU A 39 8.59 -9.73 -20.31
CA LEU A 39 8.73 -8.85 -21.48
C LEU A 39 8.56 -9.61 -22.81
N ASP A 40 8.53 -10.94 -22.81
CA ASP A 40 8.38 -11.76 -24.02
C ASP A 40 6.94 -11.71 -24.59
N GLY A 41 5.96 -11.21 -23.83
CA GLY A 41 4.60 -10.99 -24.33
C GLY A 41 3.55 -10.66 -23.27
N GLY A 42 2.30 -10.45 -23.70
CA GLY A 42 1.17 -10.15 -22.82
C GLY A 42 0.98 -8.68 -22.49
N THR A 43 0.06 -8.37 -21.58
CA THR A 43 -0.29 -7.00 -21.21
C THR A 43 0.83 -6.32 -20.42
N LEU A 44 1.46 -7.05 -19.49
CA LEU A 44 2.56 -6.54 -18.67
C LEU A 44 3.78 -6.14 -19.49
N ALA A 45 4.11 -6.86 -20.57
CA ALA A 45 5.19 -6.48 -21.49
C ALA A 45 5.03 -5.07 -22.08
N ARG A 46 3.78 -4.60 -22.21
CA ARG A 46 3.44 -3.26 -22.72
C ARG A 46 3.37 -2.22 -21.61
N GLN A 47 2.88 -2.61 -20.44
CA GLN A 47 2.67 -1.71 -19.31
C GLN A 47 3.97 -1.42 -18.55
N LEU A 48 4.77 -2.44 -18.27
CA LEU A 48 5.97 -2.34 -17.43
C LEU A 48 6.96 -1.27 -17.94
N PRO A 49 7.34 -1.21 -19.23
CA PRO A 49 8.25 -0.18 -19.71
C PRO A 49 7.70 1.23 -19.54
N LEU A 50 6.39 1.43 -19.78
CA LEU A 50 5.73 2.72 -19.60
C LEU A 50 5.70 3.11 -18.12
N VAL A 51 5.21 2.22 -17.25
CA VAL A 51 5.08 2.49 -15.82
C VAL A 51 6.44 2.78 -15.21
N TRP A 52 7.44 1.93 -15.49
CA TRP A 52 8.79 2.17 -15.00
C TRP A 52 9.41 3.40 -15.63
N ALA A 53 9.17 3.76 -16.89
CA ALA A 53 9.66 5.03 -17.44
C ALA A 53 9.00 6.27 -16.81
N CYS A 54 7.75 6.17 -16.38
CA CYS A 54 6.97 7.29 -15.84
C CYS A 54 7.09 7.46 -14.32
N SER A 55 7.34 6.39 -13.56
CA SER A 55 7.44 6.44 -12.10
C SER A 55 8.73 5.83 -11.56
N GLU A 56 9.61 6.70 -11.03
CA GLU A 56 10.81 6.28 -10.31
C GLU A 56 10.44 5.53 -9.02
N TYR A 57 9.39 6.00 -8.32
CA TYR A 57 8.89 5.36 -7.11
C TYR A 57 8.54 3.89 -7.34
N VAL A 58 7.77 3.59 -8.40
CA VAL A 58 7.36 2.21 -8.69
C VAL A 58 8.58 1.36 -9.03
N ALA A 59 9.48 1.84 -9.90
CA ALA A 59 10.69 1.10 -10.24
C ALA A 59 11.57 0.82 -9.00
N ALA A 60 11.74 1.82 -8.13
CA ALA A 60 12.51 1.68 -6.90
C ALA A 60 11.85 0.71 -5.91
N ALA A 61 10.52 0.78 -5.75
CA ALA A 61 9.75 -0.14 -4.92
C ALA A 61 9.88 -1.59 -5.40
N CYS A 62 9.74 -1.83 -6.71
CA CYS A 62 9.92 -3.14 -7.31
C CYS A 62 11.34 -3.67 -7.10
N ALA A 63 12.37 -2.84 -7.26
CA ALA A 63 13.77 -3.24 -7.05
C ALA A 63 14.12 -3.45 -5.58
N GLY A 64 13.52 -2.69 -4.67
CA GLY A 64 13.75 -2.81 -3.22
C GLY A 64 13.03 -4.02 -2.60
N GLN A 65 11.91 -4.44 -3.18
CA GLN A 65 11.11 -5.58 -2.72
C GLN A 65 10.70 -6.49 -3.89
N PRO A 66 11.66 -7.12 -4.59
CA PRO A 66 11.41 -7.84 -5.84
C PRO A 66 10.50 -9.06 -5.66
N THR A 67 10.56 -9.74 -4.51
CA THR A 67 9.64 -10.84 -4.21
C THR A 67 8.19 -10.38 -4.08
N LEU A 68 7.95 -9.21 -3.45
CA LEU A 68 6.59 -8.65 -3.36
C LEU A 68 6.08 -8.22 -4.74
N PHE A 69 6.95 -7.63 -5.56
CA PHE A 69 6.61 -7.28 -6.92
C PHE A 69 6.24 -8.52 -7.75
N GLN A 70 7.01 -9.60 -7.62
CA GLN A 70 6.69 -10.87 -8.28
C GLN A 70 5.33 -11.43 -7.85
N GLN A 71 5.05 -11.48 -6.55
CA GLN A 71 3.75 -11.90 -6.02
C GLN A 71 2.59 -11.02 -6.52
N LEU A 72 2.81 -9.71 -6.61
CA LEU A 72 1.82 -8.75 -7.11
C LEU A 72 1.52 -8.95 -8.60
N VAL A 73 2.53 -9.33 -9.40
CA VAL A 73 2.35 -9.72 -10.80
C VAL A 73 1.61 -11.06 -10.91
N GLU A 74 2.06 -12.09 -10.18
CA GLU A 74 1.53 -13.46 -10.28
C GLU A 74 0.08 -13.58 -9.78
N SER A 75 -0.32 -12.74 -8.83
CA SER A 75 -1.72 -12.66 -8.35
C SER A 75 -2.67 -12.03 -9.36
N GLY A 76 -2.18 -11.30 -10.37
CA GLY A 76 -2.99 -10.52 -11.30
C GLY A 76 -3.51 -9.20 -10.72
N ASP A 77 -3.11 -8.86 -9.49
CA ASP A 77 -3.63 -7.71 -8.75
C ASP A 77 -3.26 -6.36 -9.38
N LEU A 78 -2.13 -6.28 -10.13
CA LEU A 78 -1.76 -5.05 -10.86
C LEU A 78 -2.87 -4.53 -11.78
N GLU A 79 -3.69 -5.44 -12.33
CA GLU A 79 -4.74 -5.10 -13.27
C GLU A 79 -6.15 -5.20 -12.65
N ALA A 80 -6.24 -5.63 -11.39
CA ALA A 80 -7.52 -5.81 -10.69
C ALA A 80 -8.02 -4.50 -10.07
N SER A 81 -9.32 -4.23 -10.25
CA SER A 81 -10.04 -3.24 -9.44
C SER A 81 -10.49 -3.93 -8.15
N TYR A 82 -10.37 -3.24 -7.02
CA TYR A 82 -10.70 -3.78 -5.71
C TYR A 82 -12.09 -3.31 -5.26
N SER A 83 -12.78 -4.16 -4.51
CA SER A 83 -13.98 -3.73 -3.80
C SER A 83 -13.62 -2.85 -2.59
N ASP A 84 -14.60 -2.11 -2.08
CA ASP A 84 -14.40 -1.15 -0.99
C ASP A 84 -13.78 -1.76 0.28
N ILE A 85 -14.00 -3.06 0.51
CA ILE A 85 -13.51 -3.78 1.70
C ILE A 85 -12.23 -4.60 1.45
N ALA A 86 -11.81 -4.76 0.19
CA ALA A 86 -10.75 -5.72 -0.16
C ALA A 86 -9.40 -5.38 0.48
N LEU A 87 -9.07 -4.09 0.61
CA LEU A 87 -7.82 -3.65 1.24
C LEU A 87 -7.75 -4.00 2.73
N GLU A 88 -8.86 -3.85 3.44
CA GLU A 88 -8.97 -4.24 4.84
C GLU A 88 -8.84 -5.76 4.99
N GLU A 89 -9.57 -6.52 4.18
CA GLU A 89 -9.51 -7.99 4.18
C GLU A 89 -8.11 -8.52 3.84
N HIS A 90 -7.45 -7.92 2.85
CA HIS A 90 -6.08 -8.28 2.47
C HIS A 90 -5.09 -7.96 3.60
N LEU A 91 -5.18 -6.77 4.20
CA LEU A 91 -4.28 -6.41 5.30
C LEU A 91 -4.50 -7.31 6.52
N ALA A 92 -5.75 -7.62 6.86
CA ALA A 92 -6.06 -8.54 7.96
C ALA A 92 -5.37 -9.89 7.75
N GLN A 93 -5.29 -10.39 6.52
CA GLN A 93 -4.58 -11.63 6.20
C GLN A 93 -3.06 -11.52 6.43
N TRP A 94 -2.46 -10.37 6.13
CA TRP A 94 -1.02 -10.11 6.35
C TRP A 94 -0.69 -9.94 7.83
N LEU A 95 -1.65 -9.47 8.63
CA LEU A 95 -1.47 -9.24 10.07
C LEU A 95 -1.69 -10.48 10.93
N ARG A 96 -2.21 -11.59 10.39
CA ARG A 96 -2.57 -12.81 11.15
C ARG A 96 -1.45 -13.34 12.05
N ASP A 97 -0.21 -13.36 11.56
CA ASP A 97 0.94 -13.94 12.27
C ASP A 97 1.85 -12.86 12.91
N VAL A 98 1.39 -11.61 12.98
CA VAL A 98 2.15 -10.53 13.60
C VAL A 98 2.07 -10.66 15.11
N GLY A 99 3.22 -10.86 15.76
CA GLY A 99 3.31 -11.01 17.23
C GLY A 99 3.85 -9.80 17.99
N SER A 100 4.44 -8.83 17.29
CA SER A 100 5.15 -7.68 17.88
C SER A 100 4.92 -6.41 17.09
N GLU A 101 5.11 -5.27 17.77
CA GLU A 101 5.00 -3.95 17.15
C GLU A 101 6.05 -3.73 16.03
N GLU A 102 7.27 -4.24 16.20
CA GLU A 102 8.30 -4.17 15.15
C GLU A 102 7.84 -4.90 13.87
N MET A 103 7.24 -6.09 14.03
CA MET A 103 6.68 -6.84 12.91
C MET A 103 5.49 -6.11 12.30
N LEU A 104 4.59 -5.53 13.11
CA LEU A 104 3.48 -4.72 12.62
C LEU A 104 3.99 -3.59 11.72
N LEU A 105 4.93 -2.78 12.22
CA LEU A 105 5.48 -1.64 11.48
C LEU A 105 6.13 -2.07 10.17
N LYS A 106 6.82 -3.22 10.17
CA LYS A 106 7.38 -3.80 8.95
C LYS A 106 6.28 -4.21 7.97
N VAL A 107 5.31 -4.99 8.40
CA VAL A 107 4.22 -5.50 7.55
C VAL A 107 3.39 -4.37 6.96
N LEU A 108 3.02 -3.35 7.75
CA LEU A 108 2.30 -2.18 7.26
C LEU A 108 3.07 -1.42 6.17
N ARG A 109 4.39 -1.25 6.33
CA ARG A 109 5.23 -0.62 5.29
C ARG A 109 5.28 -1.45 4.01
N GLN A 110 5.37 -2.77 4.13
CA GLN A 110 5.39 -3.68 2.99
C GLN A 110 4.06 -3.69 2.25
N PHE A 111 2.95 -3.81 2.99
CA PHE A 111 1.59 -3.75 2.45
C PHE A 111 1.34 -2.42 1.74
N ARG A 112 1.60 -1.28 2.42
CA ARG A 112 1.50 0.04 1.80
C ARG A 112 2.30 0.12 0.50
N THR A 113 3.57 -0.32 0.51
CA THR A 113 4.40 -0.25 -0.69
C THR A 113 3.83 -1.09 -1.84
N ARG A 114 3.35 -2.30 -1.55
CA ARG A 114 2.70 -3.18 -2.53
C ARG A 114 1.48 -2.51 -3.14
N GLU A 115 0.58 -2.00 -2.32
CA GLU A 115 -0.68 -1.40 -2.80
C GLU A 115 -0.44 -0.07 -3.52
N MET A 116 0.54 0.73 -3.08
CA MET A 116 0.96 1.93 -3.82
C MET A 116 1.47 1.60 -5.22
N VAL A 117 2.23 0.51 -5.38
CA VAL A 117 2.63 0.02 -6.71
C VAL A 117 1.41 -0.32 -7.54
N ARG A 118 0.45 -1.08 -7.00
CA ARG A 118 -0.81 -1.43 -7.68
C ARG A 118 -1.57 -0.19 -8.16
N ILE A 119 -1.81 0.76 -7.25
CA ILE A 119 -2.61 1.96 -7.50
C ILE A 119 -1.94 2.83 -8.58
N ILE A 120 -0.64 3.13 -8.44
CA ILE A 120 0.09 3.95 -9.42
C ILE A 120 0.17 3.23 -10.78
N TRP A 121 0.31 1.90 -10.78
CA TRP A 121 0.30 1.12 -12.01
C TRP A 121 -1.02 1.29 -12.77
N ARG A 122 -2.15 1.14 -12.07
CA ARG A 122 -3.49 1.29 -12.67
C ARG A 122 -3.74 2.70 -13.20
N ASP A 123 -3.33 3.73 -12.48
CA ASP A 123 -3.44 5.14 -12.93
C ASP A 123 -2.60 5.39 -14.20
N LEU A 124 -1.31 5.04 -14.18
CA LEU A 124 -0.41 5.27 -15.32
C LEU A 124 -0.79 4.46 -16.57
N THR A 125 -1.43 3.31 -16.38
CA THR A 125 -1.89 2.45 -17.47
C THR A 125 -3.34 2.74 -17.90
N ARG A 126 -4.02 3.70 -17.27
CA ARG A 126 -5.43 4.06 -17.53
C ARG A 126 -6.40 2.89 -17.31
N LEU A 127 -6.07 2.02 -16.34
CA LEU A 127 -6.96 0.94 -15.89
C LEU A 127 -7.88 1.38 -14.74
N ALA A 128 -7.58 2.52 -14.12
CA ALA A 128 -8.41 3.19 -13.13
C ALA A 128 -8.56 4.67 -13.51
N GLU A 129 -9.74 5.23 -13.26
CA GLU A 129 -9.99 6.67 -13.33
C GLU A 129 -9.46 7.38 -12.07
N LEU A 130 -9.46 8.71 -12.09
CA LEU A 130 -8.95 9.50 -10.97
C LEU A 130 -9.74 9.26 -9.67
N GLU A 131 -11.07 9.11 -9.78
CA GLU A 131 -11.96 8.84 -8.64
C GLU A 131 -11.62 7.49 -7.99
N GLU A 132 -11.41 6.44 -8.78
CA GLU A 132 -11.00 5.13 -8.26
C GLU A 132 -9.60 5.22 -7.63
N THR A 133 -8.66 5.91 -8.27
CA THR A 133 -7.29 6.08 -7.77
C THR A 133 -7.27 6.78 -6.40
N THR A 134 -8.03 7.87 -6.25
CA THR A 134 -8.10 8.62 -5.00
C THR A 134 -8.86 7.87 -3.90
N ALA A 135 -9.92 7.15 -4.26
CA ALA A 135 -10.63 6.27 -3.34
C ALA A 135 -9.74 5.13 -2.82
N ASP A 136 -8.97 4.48 -3.71
CA ASP A 136 -8.04 3.41 -3.33
C ASP A 136 -6.91 3.93 -2.42
N MET A 137 -6.43 5.15 -2.65
CA MET A 137 -5.45 5.81 -1.78
C MET A 137 -6.03 6.05 -0.37
N SER A 138 -7.27 6.55 -0.27
CA SER A 138 -7.96 6.75 1.00
C SER A 138 -8.20 5.44 1.74
N ARG A 139 -8.72 4.43 1.05
CA ARG A 139 -8.97 3.10 1.62
C ARG A 139 -7.69 2.41 2.08
N LEU A 140 -6.58 2.60 1.37
CA LEU A 140 -5.29 2.08 1.81
C LEU A 140 -4.87 2.71 3.15
N ALA A 141 -5.04 4.02 3.30
CA ALA A 141 -4.75 4.72 4.55
C ALA A 141 -5.67 4.22 5.68
N GLU A 142 -6.98 4.12 5.43
CA GLU A 142 -7.97 3.62 6.39
C GLU A 142 -7.67 2.19 6.84
N ALA A 143 -7.42 1.27 5.89
CA ALA A 143 -7.05 -0.11 6.20
C ALA A 143 -5.81 -0.17 7.09
N CYS A 144 -4.75 0.60 6.75
CA CYS A 144 -3.53 0.64 7.56
C CYS A 144 -3.77 1.20 8.97
N LEU A 145 -4.60 2.23 9.11
CA LEU A 145 -4.96 2.81 10.40
C LEU A 145 -5.76 1.82 11.25
N GLN A 146 -6.78 1.19 10.66
CA GLN A 146 -7.62 0.22 11.35
C GLN A 146 -6.80 -1.00 11.79
N GLY A 147 -5.99 -1.57 10.89
CA GLY A 147 -5.12 -2.71 11.21
C GLY A 147 -4.08 -2.39 12.29
N ALA A 148 -3.56 -1.15 12.34
CA ALA A 148 -2.67 -0.71 13.42
C ALA A 148 -3.43 -0.57 14.75
N LEU A 149 -4.62 0.02 14.74
CA LEU A 149 -5.45 0.21 15.92
C LEU A 149 -5.85 -1.14 16.52
N ASP A 150 -6.35 -2.07 15.70
CA ASP A 150 -6.77 -3.40 16.13
C ASP A 150 -5.63 -4.21 16.75
N PHE A 151 -4.40 -4.00 16.28
CA PHE A 151 -3.22 -4.64 16.85
C PHE A 151 -2.78 -3.98 18.17
N LEU A 152 -2.73 -2.65 18.22
CA LEU A 152 -2.10 -1.92 19.32
C LEU A 152 -3.05 -1.73 20.50
N TYR A 153 -4.34 -1.50 20.25
CA TYR A 153 -5.31 -1.15 21.29
C TYR A 153 -5.44 -2.23 22.38
N PRO A 154 -5.63 -3.53 22.05
CA PRO A 154 -5.70 -4.57 23.09
C PRO A 154 -4.42 -4.69 23.92
N ARG A 155 -3.25 -4.43 23.30
CA ARG A 155 -1.95 -4.50 23.96
C ARG A 155 -1.76 -3.32 24.92
N ALA A 156 -2.09 -2.12 24.47
CA ALA A 156 -2.11 -0.93 25.32
C ALA A 156 -3.07 -1.11 26.50
N CYS A 157 -4.26 -1.68 26.27
CA CYS A 157 -5.21 -1.99 27.34
C CYS A 157 -4.66 -3.01 28.34
N ALA A 158 -3.91 -4.03 27.88
CA ALA A 158 -3.30 -5.02 28.75
C ALA A 158 -2.14 -4.45 29.59
N GLU A 159 -1.43 -3.44 29.07
CA GLU A 159 -0.32 -2.79 29.76
C GLU A 159 -0.81 -1.69 30.72
N TRP A 160 -1.61 -0.76 30.23
CA TRP A 160 -1.98 0.47 30.94
C TRP A 160 -3.42 0.50 31.45
N GLY A 161 -4.20 -0.53 31.14
CA GLY A 161 -5.62 -0.64 31.48
C GLY A 161 -6.54 -0.18 30.37
N THR A 162 -7.79 -0.64 30.42
CA THR A 162 -8.83 -0.25 29.46
C THR A 162 -9.35 1.14 29.83
N PRO A 163 -9.40 2.11 28.90
CA PRO A 163 -10.06 3.40 29.12
C PRO A 163 -11.54 3.19 29.47
N VAL A 164 -12.01 3.81 30.55
CA VAL A 164 -13.41 3.78 30.97
C VAL A 164 -13.89 5.18 31.34
N ASP A 165 -15.19 5.42 31.21
CA ASP A 165 -15.82 6.66 31.68
C ASP A 165 -16.00 6.67 33.21
N ALA A 166 -16.68 7.72 33.72
CA ALA A 166 -17.00 7.85 35.13
C ALA A 166 -17.89 6.71 35.68
N GLY A 167 -18.72 6.10 34.83
CA GLY A 167 -19.56 4.94 35.15
C GLY A 167 -18.80 3.61 35.14
N GLY A 168 -17.60 3.58 34.55
CA GLY A 168 -16.80 2.38 34.35
C GLY A 168 -17.07 1.67 33.02
N GLU A 169 -17.81 2.28 32.10
CA GLU A 169 -18.07 1.70 30.78
C GLU A 169 -16.85 1.89 29.84
N PRO A 170 -16.42 0.85 29.11
CA PRO A 170 -15.28 0.93 28.21
C PRO A 170 -15.45 2.00 27.12
N GLN A 171 -14.41 2.81 26.94
CA GLN A 171 -14.32 3.85 25.91
C GLN A 171 -13.36 3.42 24.82
N GLN A 172 -13.79 3.53 23.55
CA GLN A 172 -12.94 3.20 22.40
C GLN A 172 -12.25 4.45 21.86
N LEU A 173 -11.02 4.28 21.37
CA LEU A 173 -10.31 5.33 20.66
C LEU A 173 -10.99 5.58 19.31
N VAL A 174 -11.42 6.82 19.09
CA VAL A 174 -11.97 7.30 17.83
C VAL A 174 -10.87 8.05 17.06
N ILE A 175 -10.70 7.70 15.79
CA ILE A 175 -9.77 8.37 14.87
C ILE A 175 -10.59 9.11 13.82
N LEU A 176 -10.44 10.42 13.75
CA LEU A 176 -11.08 11.26 12.73
C LEU A 176 -10.07 11.62 11.66
N GLY A 177 -10.30 11.14 10.44
CA GLY A 177 -9.57 11.56 9.25
C GLY A 177 -10.02 12.96 8.83
N MET A 178 -9.08 13.90 8.78
CA MET A 178 -9.30 15.27 8.38
C MET A 178 -8.82 15.52 6.95
N GLY A 179 -9.13 16.70 6.40
CA GLY A 179 -8.66 17.12 5.09
C GLY A 179 -9.05 16.13 3.98
N LYS A 180 -8.09 15.79 3.12
CA LYS A 180 -8.30 14.90 1.97
C LYS A 180 -8.68 13.48 2.35
N LEU A 181 -8.17 12.98 3.48
CA LEU A 181 -8.58 11.67 3.99
C LEU A 181 -10.06 11.71 4.38
N GLY A 182 -10.48 12.72 5.14
CA GLY A 182 -11.88 12.90 5.53
C GLY A 182 -12.85 13.16 4.36
N ALA A 183 -12.33 13.65 3.24
CA ALA A 183 -13.08 13.85 2.00
C ALA A 183 -12.95 12.69 1.00
N CYS A 184 -12.30 11.58 1.39
CA CYS A 184 -12.07 10.40 0.54
C CYS A 184 -11.37 10.70 -0.80
N GLU A 185 -10.46 11.68 -0.81
CA GLU A 185 -9.77 12.16 -2.01
C GLU A 185 -8.24 12.23 -1.83
N LEU A 186 -7.64 11.28 -1.10
CA LEU A 186 -6.19 11.24 -0.93
C LEU A 186 -5.49 11.11 -2.28
N ASN A 187 -4.35 11.81 -2.40
CA ASN A 187 -3.44 11.63 -3.53
C ASN A 187 -2.12 11.00 -3.07
N VAL A 188 -1.32 10.53 -4.03
CA VAL A 188 -0.06 9.77 -3.82
C VAL A 188 0.92 10.43 -2.85
N SER A 189 0.92 11.77 -2.75
CA SER A 189 1.87 12.54 -1.94
C SER A 189 1.23 13.23 -0.73
N SER A 190 -0.03 12.93 -0.40
CA SER A 190 -0.71 13.59 0.70
C SER A 190 -0.30 12.99 2.04
N ASP A 191 -0.09 13.86 3.02
CA ASP A 191 -0.08 13.47 4.42
C ASP A 191 -1.50 13.13 4.88
N ILE A 192 -1.61 12.38 5.97
CA ILE A 192 -2.89 12.10 6.64
C ILE A 192 -2.98 12.95 7.91
N ASP A 193 -4.04 13.74 7.99
CA ASP A 193 -4.34 14.58 9.16
C ASP A 193 -5.32 13.84 10.05
N LEU A 194 -4.94 13.57 11.31
CA LEU A 194 -5.75 12.76 12.23
C LEU A 194 -6.03 13.53 13.52
N ILE A 195 -7.26 13.40 14.02
CA ILE A 195 -7.64 13.78 15.39
C ILE A 195 -8.00 12.50 16.15
N PHE A 196 -7.43 12.35 17.34
CA PHE A 196 -7.71 11.26 18.26
C PHE A 196 -8.66 11.74 19.35
N ALA A 197 -9.73 11.01 19.60
CA ALA A 197 -10.73 11.36 20.60
C ALA A 197 -11.25 10.13 21.34
N TYR A 198 -11.81 10.35 22.51
CA TYR A 198 -12.67 9.41 23.21
C TYR A 198 -14.07 10.01 23.32
N PRO A 199 -15.14 9.20 23.32
CA PRO A 199 -16.50 9.71 23.44
C PRO A 199 -16.71 10.53 24.72
N GLU A 200 -16.12 10.09 25.82
CA GLU A 200 -16.22 10.73 27.14
C GLU A 200 -14.84 10.84 27.83
N ALA A 201 -14.77 11.75 28.82
CA ALA A 201 -13.60 11.84 29.69
C ALA A 201 -13.56 10.66 30.67
N GLY A 202 -12.36 10.17 30.98
CA GLY A 202 -12.20 8.94 31.73
C GLY A 202 -10.80 8.68 32.25
N GLU A 203 -10.62 7.50 32.83
CA GLU A 203 -9.35 6.98 33.33
C GLU A 203 -9.16 5.54 32.84
N THR A 204 -7.92 5.03 32.85
CA THR A 204 -7.68 3.62 32.53
C THR A 204 -7.84 2.74 33.77
N ARG A 205 -8.39 1.54 33.59
CA ARG A 205 -8.54 0.54 34.68
C ARG A 205 -8.06 -0.84 34.26
N GLY A 206 -7.44 -1.56 35.19
CA GLY A 206 -7.07 -2.98 35.00
C GLY A 206 -5.76 -3.22 34.22
N GLY A 207 -4.85 -2.25 34.19
CA GLY A 207 -3.49 -2.42 33.65
C GLY A 207 -2.62 -3.34 34.52
N ARG A 208 -1.46 -3.74 33.97
CA ARG A 208 -0.49 -4.62 34.62
C ARG A 208 0.40 -3.90 35.64
#